data_AF-A0A9D6I3R9-F1
#
_entry.id   AF-A0A9D6I3R9-F1
#
_cell.length_a   1.000
_cell.length_b   1.000
_cell.length_c   1.000
_cell.angle_alpha   90.00
_cell.angle_beta   90.00
_cell.angle_gamma   90.00
#
_symmetry.space_group_name_H-M   'P 1'
#
loop_
_entity.id
_entity.type
_entity.pdbx_description
1 polymer ?
#
loop_
_entity_poly.entity_id
_entity_poly.type
_entity_poly.pdbx_seq_one_letter_code
_entity_poly.pdbx_strand_id
1 'polypeptide(L)'
;MTRKTKGQLEAEISQALVKFEREYMGRGPTDVKTYLIRDMVVVRLKGVLTPAEHQLVKAEGVELLKQVRAKLLETGRQQVGDAIE
;
A
#
# COMPACT_ATOMS: atom_id res chain seq x y z
N MET A 1 9.49 -20.18 20.51
CA MET A 1 8.71 -19.22 19.70
C MET A 1 7.75 -20.01 18.84
N THR A 2 6.45 -19.84 19.02
CA THR A 2 5.42 -20.52 18.19
C THR A 2 5.52 -19.99 16.77
N ARG A 3 5.70 -20.88 15.79
CA ARG A 3 5.84 -20.50 14.37
C ARG A 3 4.52 -19.88 13.89
N LYS A 4 4.55 -18.62 13.44
CA LYS A 4 3.35 -17.93 12.91
C LYS A 4 2.79 -18.72 11.71
N THR A 5 1.47 -18.79 11.60
CA THR A 5 0.82 -19.37 10.41
C THR A 5 0.95 -18.40 9.24
N LYS A 6 0.79 -18.92 8.01
CA LYS A 6 0.79 -18.11 6.79
C LYS A 6 -0.20 -16.93 6.89
N GLY A 7 -1.42 -17.19 7.35
CA GLY A 7 -2.44 -16.15 7.49
C GLY A 7 -2.11 -15.11 8.55
N GLN A 8 -1.40 -15.47 9.62
CA GLN A 8 -0.93 -14.52 10.63
C GLN A 8 0.14 -13.58 10.06
N LEU A 9 1.07 -14.10 9.25
CA LEU A 9 2.07 -13.29 8.56
C LEU A 9 1.42 -12.35 7.52
N GLU A 10 0.49 -12.85 6.71
CA GLU A 10 -0.27 -12.03 5.75
C GLU A 10 -1.05 -10.91 6.44
N ALA A 11 -1.65 -11.19 7.60
CA ALA A 11 -2.39 -10.20 8.38
C ALA A 11 -1.46 -9.13 8.97
N GLU A 12 -0.29 -9.52 9.49
CA GLU A 12 0.70 -8.60 10.04
C GLU A 12 1.23 -7.63 8.97
N ILE A 13 1.62 -8.14 7.80
CA ILE A 13 2.07 -7.31 6.68
C ILE A 13 0.96 -6.36 6.22
N SER A 14 -0.28 -6.86 6.14
CA SER A 14 -1.44 -6.04 5.79
C SER A 14 -1.65 -4.88 6.76
N GLN A 15 -1.51 -5.14 8.07
CA GLN A 15 -1.65 -4.12 9.11
C GLN A 15 -0.52 -3.10 9.06
N ALA A 16 0.72 -3.55 8.89
CA ALA A 16 1.89 -2.69 8.78
C ALA A 16 1.75 -1.71 7.59
N LEU A 17 1.29 -2.21 6.44
CA LEU A 17 1.06 -1.39 5.24
C LEU A 17 -0.11 -0.41 5.39
N VAL A 18 -1.19 -0.79 6.09
CA VAL A 18 -2.28 0.14 6.39
C VAL A 18 -1.82 1.27 7.29
N LYS A 19 -0.99 0.95 8.29
CA LYS A 19 -0.42 1.95 9.20
C LYS A 19 0.49 2.90 8.43
N PHE A 20 1.38 2.35 7.60
CA PHE A 20 2.25 3.11 6.71
C PHE A 20 1.48 4.06 5.79
N GLU A 21 0.47 3.59 5.05
CA GLU A 21 -0.33 4.45 4.17
C GLU A 21 -1.04 5.56 4.96
N ARG A 22 -1.57 5.26 6.16
CA ARG A 22 -2.19 6.28 7.01
C ARG A 22 -1.19 7.34 7.48
N GLU A 23 -0.01 6.93 7.93
CA GLU A 23 1.01 7.84 8.47
C GLU A 23 1.71 8.64 7.37
N TYR A 24 1.99 8.03 6.22
CA TYR A 24 2.75 8.63 5.13
C TYR A 24 1.86 9.35 4.11
N MET A 25 0.73 8.75 3.71
CA MET A 25 -0.19 9.32 2.71
C MET A 25 -1.35 10.10 3.34
N GLY A 26 -1.45 10.12 4.69
CA GLY A 26 -2.52 10.80 5.43
C GLY A 26 -3.90 10.13 5.30
N ARG A 27 -3.97 8.94 4.70
CA ARG A 27 -5.22 8.18 4.49
C ARG A 27 -4.94 6.70 4.31
N GLY A 28 -5.88 5.85 4.72
CA GLY A 28 -5.78 4.41 4.55
C GLY A 28 -6.52 3.88 3.32
N PRO A 29 -6.11 2.72 2.78
CA PRO A 29 -6.90 2.00 1.78
C PRO A 29 -8.23 1.53 2.36
N THR A 30 -9.23 1.33 1.50
CA THR A 30 -10.54 0.76 1.89
C THR A 30 -10.46 -0.77 2.10
N ASP A 31 -9.62 -1.45 1.33
CA ASP A 31 -9.36 -2.88 1.46
C ASP A 31 -7.86 -3.13 1.18
N VAL A 32 -7.22 -3.87 2.08
CA VAL A 32 -5.86 -4.40 1.90
C VAL A 32 -5.92 -5.91 1.94
N LYS A 33 -5.21 -6.57 1.03
CA LYS A 33 -4.97 -8.01 1.11
C LYS A 33 -3.52 -8.31 0.77
N THR A 34 -2.88 -9.06 1.65
CA THR A 34 -1.53 -9.58 1.40
C THR A 34 -1.61 -11.08 1.10
N TYR A 35 -0.82 -11.50 0.13
CA TYR A 35 -0.69 -12.89 -0.29
C TYR A 35 0.78 -13.28 -0.24
N LEU A 36 1.09 -14.33 0.53
CA LEU A 36 2.39 -14.97 0.51
C LEU A 36 2.37 -16.10 -0.54
N ILE A 37 3.14 -15.92 -1.60
CA ILE A 37 3.22 -16.84 -2.73
C ILE A 37 4.67 -17.29 -2.86
N ARG A 38 4.99 -18.46 -2.27
CA ARG A 38 6.37 -18.98 -2.18
C ARG A 38 7.28 -17.97 -1.48
N ASP A 39 8.19 -17.36 -2.21
CA ASP A 39 9.17 -16.35 -1.79
C ASP A 39 8.70 -14.91 -2.09
N MET A 40 7.53 -14.73 -2.68
CA MET A 40 6.97 -13.42 -3.02
C MET A 40 5.88 -12.97 -2.05
N VAL A 41 5.88 -11.69 -1.73
CA VAL A 41 4.79 -11.00 -1.03
C VAL A 41 4.05 -10.14 -2.05
N VAL A 42 2.75 -10.39 -2.23
CA VAL A 42 1.89 -9.58 -3.10
C VAL A 42 0.87 -8.86 -2.25
N VAL A 43 0.87 -7.53 -2.32
CA VAL A 43 -0.06 -6.69 -1.57
C VAL A 43 -1.01 -6.01 -2.56
N ARG A 44 -2.31 -6.18 -2.33
CA ARG A 44 -3.36 -5.49 -3.05
C ARG A 44 -3.98 -4.41 -2.18
N LEU A 45 -3.90 -3.17 -2.66
CA LEU A 45 -4.55 -2.02 -2.05
C LEU A 45 -5.76 -1.60 -2.91
N LYS A 46 -6.91 -1.37 -2.30
CA LYS A 46 -8.13 -0.83 -2.94
C LYS A 46 -8.58 0.43 -2.22
N GLY A 47 -9.33 1.29 -2.92
CA GLY A 47 -9.67 2.61 -2.38
C GLY A 47 -8.47 3.56 -2.33
N VAL A 48 -7.52 3.26 -3.21
CA VAL A 48 -6.30 3.99 -3.57
C VAL A 48 -6.42 5.48 -3.71
N LEU A 49 -7.54 5.97 -4.21
CA LEU A 49 -7.64 7.31 -4.77
C LEU A 49 -8.54 8.20 -3.92
N THR A 50 -8.11 9.44 -3.69
CA THR A 50 -8.93 10.44 -3.01
C THR A 50 -10.02 10.91 -3.95
N PRO A 51 -11.12 11.48 -3.42
CA PRO A 51 -12.10 12.17 -4.25
C PRO A 51 -11.47 13.22 -5.17
N ALA A 52 -10.44 13.95 -4.70
CA ALA A 52 -9.72 14.95 -5.50
C ALA A 52 -8.93 14.32 -6.66
N GLU A 53 -8.23 13.21 -6.42
CA GLU A 53 -7.52 12.47 -7.48
C GLU A 53 -8.49 11.87 -8.50
N HIS A 54 -9.66 11.39 -8.05
CA HIS A 54 -10.71 10.93 -8.96
C HIS A 54 -11.24 12.06 -9.86
N GLN A 55 -11.37 13.28 -9.36
CA GLN A 55 -11.74 14.44 -10.18
C GLN A 55 -10.61 14.82 -11.14
N LEU A 56 -9.36 14.78 -10.69
CA LEU A 56 -8.19 15.05 -11.53
C LEU A 56 -8.11 14.09 -12.72
N VAL A 57 -8.38 12.79 -12.50
CA VAL A 57 -8.43 11.78 -13.57
C VAL A 57 -9.52 12.09 -14.60
N LYS A 58 -10.69 12.58 -14.16
CA LYS A 58 -11.79 12.97 -15.06
C LYS A 58 -11.44 14.20 -15.92
N ALA A 59 -10.57 15.07 -15.41
CA ALA A 59 -10.04 16.24 -16.11
C ALA A 59 -8.75 15.93 -16.88
N GLU A 60 -8.58 14.72 -17.40
CA GLU A 60 -7.42 14.26 -18.17
C GLU A 60 -6.07 14.25 -17.42
N GLY A 61 -6.07 14.40 -16.10
CA GLY A 61 -4.85 14.41 -15.26
C GLY A 61 -4.27 13.03 -14.92
N VAL A 62 -4.53 12.01 -15.73
CA VAL A 62 -4.11 10.61 -15.47
C VAL A 62 -2.58 10.49 -15.41
N GLU A 63 -1.88 11.10 -16.36
CA GLU A 63 -0.42 11.02 -16.45
C GLU A 63 0.24 11.69 -15.24
N LEU A 64 -0.26 12.87 -14.88
CA LEU A 64 0.21 13.62 -13.71
C LEU A 64 0.00 12.81 -12.43
N LEU A 65 -1.17 12.20 -12.25
CA LEU A 65 -1.45 11.37 -11.09
C LEU A 65 -0.50 10.17 -11.01
N LYS A 66 -0.22 9.50 -12.13
CA LYS A 66 0.75 8.39 -12.18
C LYS A 66 2.14 8.83 -11.76
N GLN A 67 2.62 9.97 -12.26
CA GLN A 67 3.94 10.50 -11.91
C GLN A 67 4.03 10.83 -10.42
N VAL A 68 3.02 11.51 -9.86
CA VAL A 68 2.97 11.83 -8.43
C VAL A 68 2.98 10.56 -7.59
N ARG A 69 2.13 9.58 -7.90
CA ARG A 69 2.05 8.33 -7.12
C ARG A 69 3.31 7.49 -7.24
N ALA A 70 3.92 7.40 -8.42
CA ALA A 70 5.19 6.71 -8.61
C ALA A 70 6.29 7.33 -7.72
N LYS A 71 6.38 8.65 -7.68
CA LYS A 71 7.38 9.35 -6.88
C LYS A 71 7.15 9.22 -5.38
N LEU A 72 5.89 9.28 -4.92
CA LEU A 72 5.54 9.05 -3.52
C LEU A 72 5.86 7.61 -3.08
N LEU A 73 5.59 6.62 -3.92
CA LEU A 73 5.92 5.22 -3.64
C LEU A 73 7.43 4.98 -3.60
N GLU A 74 8.18 5.59 -4.52
CA GLU A 74 9.64 5.50 -4.54
C GLU A 74 10.26 6.10 -3.27
N THR A 75 9.75 7.25 -2.84
CA THR A 75 10.20 7.92 -1.61
C THR A 75 9.80 7.13 -0.35
N GLY A 76 8.65 6.45 -0.39
CA GLY A 76 8.15 5.61 0.70
C GLY A 76 8.74 4.20 0.76
N ARG A 77 9.58 3.82 -0.22
CA ARG A 77 10.08 2.45 -0.37
C ARG A 77 10.84 1.95 0.86
N GLN A 78 11.63 2.83 1.47
CA GLN A 78 12.40 2.48 2.67
C GLN A 78 11.48 2.13 3.84
N GLN A 79 10.44 2.94 4.07
CA GLN A 79 9.47 2.74 5.15
C GLN A 79 8.63 1.48 4.96
N VAL A 80 8.37 1.07 3.71
CA VAL A 80 7.74 -0.22 3.41
C VAL A 80 8.68 -1.39 3.72
N GLY A 81 9.99 -1.24 3.45
CA GLY A 81 11.01 -2.23 3.83
C GLY A 81 11.09 -2.39 5.35
N ASP A 82 11.21 -1.29 6.07
CA ASP A 82 11.23 -1.27 7.55
C ASP A 82 9.96 -1.87 8.18
N ALA A 83 8.83 -1.83 7.48
CA ALA A 83 7.56 -2.39 7.95
C ALA A 83 7.45 -3.91 7.77
N ILE A 84 8.32 -4.51 6.96
CA ILE A 84 8.28 -5.94 6.58
C ILE A 84 9.48 -6.72 7.16
N GLU A 85 10.59 -6.04 7.48
CA GLU A 85 11.78 -6.62 8.16
C GLU A 85 11.59 -6.90 9.67
#